data_AF-A0A8R2JKU5-F1
#
_entry.id   AF-A0A8R2JKU5-F1
#
_cell.length_a   1.000
_cell.length_b   1.000
_cell.length_c   1.000
_cell.angle_alpha   90.00
_cell.angle_beta   90.00
_cell.angle_gamma   90.00
#
_symmetry.space_group_name_H-M   'P 1'
#
loop_
_entity.id
_entity.type
_entity.pdbx_description
1 polymer ?
#
loop_
_entity_poly.entity_id
_entity_poly.type
_entity_poly.pdbx_seq_one_letter_code
_entity_poly.pdbx_strand_id
1 'polypeptide(L)'
;MKNILPNGKNKCWKPSLLESSSAFAYFCNNLTGLQEDIDKRQSKYSQYGATIQPYIIFVGKDLSSIDSSYIRVNKKLWCFDCPLKALEICFKSYFVFNCAYPAECYDSWLVIQQYLFKLFTKYDKSTSIDYNYFCYI
;
A
#
# COMPACT_ATOMS: atom_id res chain seq x y z
N MET A 1 10.25 -39.93 3.76
CA MET A 1 9.18 -39.61 2.79
C MET A 1 9.44 -38.21 2.27
N LYS A 2 9.68 -38.05 0.97
CA LYS A 2 9.85 -36.74 0.34
C LYS A 2 8.46 -36.14 0.15
N ASN A 3 8.14 -35.05 0.86
CA ASN A 3 6.94 -34.29 0.57
C ASN A 3 7.16 -33.54 -0.75
N ILE A 4 6.54 -34.08 -1.80
CA ILE A 4 6.45 -33.49 -3.11
C ILE A 4 5.61 -32.21 -2.96
N LEU A 5 6.27 -31.05 -3.04
CA LEU A 5 5.57 -29.77 -3.17
C LEU A 5 4.73 -29.82 -4.45
N PRO A 6 3.45 -29.42 -4.41
CA PRO A 6 2.64 -29.39 -5.61
C PRO A 6 3.24 -28.38 -6.59
N ASN A 7 3.40 -28.84 -7.82
CA ASN A 7 3.90 -28.11 -8.97
C ASN A 7 2.89 -27.00 -9.34
N GLY A 8 2.89 -25.89 -8.60
CA GLY A 8 2.00 -24.75 -8.81
C GLY A 8 2.75 -23.63 -9.50
N LYS A 9 2.37 -23.31 -10.75
CA LYS A 9 2.84 -22.11 -11.44
C LYS A 9 2.78 -20.92 -10.47
N ASN A 10 3.92 -20.29 -10.17
CA ASN A 10 3.94 -19.01 -9.47
C ASN A 10 3.01 -18.08 -10.24
N LYS A 11 1.80 -17.87 -9.74
CA LYS A 11 0.78 -17.10 -10.45
C LYS A 11 1.27 -15.67 -10.43
N CYS A 12 1.92 -15.25 -11.52
CA CYS A 12 2.39 -13.89 -11.68
C CYS A 12 1.15 -12.98 -11.59
N TRP A 13 1.00 -12.34 -10.44
CA TRP A 13 -0.14 -11.49 -10.18
C TRP A 13 0.18 -10.11 -10.75
N LYS A 14 -0.63 -9.69 -11.72
CA LYS A 14 -0.60 -8.34 -12.27
C LYS A 14 -1.80 -7.57 -11.72
N PRO A 15 -1.58 -6.63 -10.79
CA PRO A 15 -2.65 -5.80 -10.23
C PRO A 15 -3.27 -4.91 -11.30
N SER A 16 -4.59 -4.78 -11.24
CA SER A 16 -5.34 -3.78 -12.01
C SER A 16 -5.17 -2.39 -11.41
N LEU A 17 -5.46 -1.34 -12.20
CA LEU A 17 -5.40 0.04 -11.73
C LEU A 17 -6.26 0.29 -10.47
N LEU A 18 -7.45 -0.34 -10.41
CA LEU A 18 -8.34 -0.25 -9.27
C LEU A 18 -7.76 -0.94 -8.02
N GLU A 19 -7.08 -2.07 -8.21
CA GLU A 19 -6.39 -2.74 -7.10
C GLU A 19 -5.20 -1.90 -6.61
N SER A 20 -4.44 -1.30 -7.52
CA SER A 20 -3.34 -0.39 -7.20
C SER A 20 -3.82 0.82 -6.40
N SER A 21 -4.88 1.50 -6.84
CA SER A 21 -5.43 2.65 -6.12
C SER A 21 -5.93 2.26 -4.73
N SER A 22 -6.69 1.16 -4.63
CA SER A 22 -7.25 0.67 -3.37
C SER A 22 -6.19 0.12 -2.40
N ALA A 23 -5.07 -0.37 -2.92
CA ALA A 23 -3.91 -0.81 -2.12
C ALA A 23 -3.10 0.38 -1.60
N PHE A 24 -3.01 1.46 -2.38
CA PHE A 24 -2.35 2.70 -1.94
C PHE A 24 -3.14 3.39 -0.82
N ALA A 25 -4.42 3.66 -1.06
CA ALA A 25 -5.32 4.24 -0.08
C ALA A 25 -6.73 3.65 -0.23
N TYR A 26 -7.32 3.24 0.89
CA TYR A 26 -8.71 2.81 0.94
C TYR A 26 -9.61 4.00 1.28
N PHE A 27 -10.66 4.23 0.52
CA PHE A 27 -11.65 5.26 0.83
C PHE A 27 -12.97 4.60 1.23
N CYS A 28 -13.60 5.07 2.31
CA CYS A 28 -14.92 4.62 2.72
C CYS A 28 -15.74 5.74 3.37
N ASN A 29 -17.08 5.62 3.32
CA ASN A 29 -17.96 6.63 3.92
C ASN A 29 -18.03 6.51 5.45
N ASN A 30 -17.80 5.30 5.98
CA ASN A 30 -17.73 4.99 7.40
C ASN A 30 -16.91 3.72 7.61
N LEU A 31 -16.60 3.41 8.87
CA LEU A 31 -15.76 2.26 9.23
C LEU A 31 -16.52 0.93 9.33
N THR A 32 -17.84 0.91 9.14
CA THR A 32 -18.68 -0.29 9.37
C THR A 32 -18.27 -1.48 8.51
N GLY A 33 -17.83 -1.25 7.27
CA GLY A 33 -17.36 -2.29 6.34
C GLY A 33 -15.86 -2.58 6.39
N LEU A 34 -15.11 -1.93 7.28
CA LEU A 34 -13.65 -2.01 7.26
C LEU A 34 -13.13 -3.41 7.58
N GLN A 35 -13.77 -4.13 8.52
CA GLN A 35 -13.31 -5.47 8.89
C GLN A 35 -13.46 -6.45 7.73
N GLU A 36 -14.57 -6.38 7.00
CA GLU A 36 -14.77 -7.20 5.80
C GLU A 36 -13.75 -6.90 4.71
N ASP A 37 -13.37 -5.63 4.53
CA ASP A 37 -12.30 -5.23 3.60
C ASP A 37 -10.95 -5.80 4.04
N ILE A 38 -10.63 -5.73 5.34
CA ILE A 38 -9.40 -6.32 5.90
C ILE A 38 -9.36 -7.83 5.65
N ASP A 39 -10.48 -8.54 5.83
CA ASP A 39 -10.55 -9.99 5.64
C ASP A 39 -10.41 -10.38 4.16
N LYS A 40 -11.00 -9.59 3.26
CA LYS A 40 -10.81 -9.73 1.79
C LYS A 40 -9.35 -9.51 1.41
N ARG A 41 -8.71 -8.47 1.92
CA ARG A 41 -7.27 -8.21 1.71
C ARG A 41 -6.42 -9.35 2.25
N GLN A 42 -6.69 -9.81 3.47
CA GLN A 42 -5.92 -10.89 4.10
C GLN A 42 -6.01 -12.17 3.26
N SER A 43 -7.21 -12.53 2.81
CA SER A 43 -7.44 -13.68 1.95
C SER A 43 -6.66 -13.56 0.64
N LYS A 44 -6.71 -12.39 0.00
CA LYS A 44 -5.98 -12.09 -1.24
C LYS A 44 -4.46 -12.18 -1.06
N TYR A 45 -3.87 -11.48 -0.10
CA TYR A 45 -2.41 -11.52 0.11
C TYR A 45 -1.93 -12.93 0.48
N SER A 46 -2.72 -13.69 1.26
CA SER A 46 -2.39 -15.06 1.63
C SER A 46 -2.30 -15.99 0.41
N GLN A 47 -3.14 -15.78 -0.62
CA GLN A 47 -3.06 -16.53 -1.88
C GLN A 47 -1.74 -16.33 -2.62
N TYR A 48 -1.06 -15.21 -2.37
CA TYR A 48 0.22 -14.84 -2.99
C TYR A 48 1.41 -14.95 -2.02
N GLY A 49 1.23 -15.55 -0.83
CA GLY A 49 2.29 -15.68 0.17
C GLY A 49 2.77 -14.35 0.75
N ALA A 50 1.92 -13.32 0.69
CA ALA A 50 2.22 -11.98 1.19
C ALA A 50 1.39 -11.66 2.45
N THR A 51 1.78 -10.60 3.15
CA THR A 51 1.05 -10.04 4.29
C THR A 51 0.53 -8.65 3.95
N ILE A 52 -0.54 -8.23 4.63
CA ILE A 52 -1.04 -6.85 4.50
C ILE A 52 0.02 -5.90 5.04
N GLN A 53 0.53 -5.04 4.16
CA GLN A 53 1.46 -3.97 4.52
C GLN A 53 0.70 -2.76 5.10
N PRO A 54 1.39 -1.78 5.71
CA PRO A 54 0.75 -0.54 6.12
C PRO A 54 -0.01 0.13 4.98
N TYR A 55 -1.21 0.64 5.24
CA TYR A 55 -1.96 1.42 4.24
C TYR A 55 -2.84 2.46 4.91
N ILE A 56 -3.20 3.47 4.12
CA ILE A 56 -4.01 4.61 4.56
C ILE A 56 -5.48 4.30 4.31
N ILE A 57 -6.32 4.71 5.24
CA ILE A 57 -7.78 4.67 5.13
C ILE A 57 -8.30 6.09 5.26
N PHE A 58 -8.99 6.59 4.25
CA PHE A 58 -9.70 7.86 4.28
C PHE A 58 -11.17 7.61 4.54
N VAL A 59 -11.71 8.33 5.52
CA VAL A 59 -13.13 8.32 5.84
C VAL A 59 -13.71 9.68 5.55
N GLY A 60 -14.77 9.73 4.74
CA GLY A 60 -15.43 10.98 4.39
C GLY A 60 -16.59 10.78 3.43
N LYS A 61 -17.26 11.86 3.05
CA LYS A 61 -18.34 11.80 2.07
C LYS A 61 -17.83 11.49 0.66
N ASP A 62 -16.69 12.09 0.31
CA ASP A 62 -15.99 11.92 -0.96
C ASP A 62 -14.52 12.35 -0.81
N LEU A 63 -13.71 12.21 -1.87
CA LEU A 63 -12.28 12.55 -1.84
C LEU A 63 -11.98 14.05 -1.64
N SER A 64 -12.96 14.93 -1.85
CA SER A 64 -12.82 16.37 -1.58
C SER A 64 -13.17 16.74 -0.13
N SER A 65 -13.86 15.84 0.58
CA SER A 65 -14.36 16.04 1.95
C SER A 65 -13.98 14.85 2.83
N ILE A 66 -12.71 14.82 3.27
CA ILE A 66 -12.17 13.80 4.18
C ILE A 66 -12.40 14.26 5.61
N ASP A 67 -13.15 13.48 6.38
CA ASP A 67 -13.48 13.75 7.78
C ASP A 67 -12.40 13.24 8.73
N SER A 68 -11.83 12.06 8.44
CA SER A 68 -10.76 11.47 9.23
C SER A 68 -9.86 10.57 8.40
N SER A 69 -8.60 10.48 8.80
CA SER A 69 -7.60 9.63 8.16
C SER A 69 -7.07 8.62 9.15
N TYR A 70 -6.91 7.37 8.72
CA TYR A 70 -6.33 6.32 9.53
C TYR A 70 -5.15 5.68 8.82
N ILE A 71 -4.22 5.15 9.61
CA ILE A 71 -3.21 4.22 9.12
C ILE A 71 -3.45 2.90 9.81
N ARG A 72 -3.56 1.84 9.01
CA ARG A 72 -3.53 0.48 9.54
C ARG A 72 -2.10 -0.03 9.51
N VAL A 73 -1.54 -0.31 10.68
CA VAL A 73 -0.26 -1.01 10.83
C VAL A 73 -0.52 -2.31 11.56
N ASN A 74 -0.27 -3.45 10.91
CA ASN A 74 -0.65 -4.77 11.42
C ASN A 74 -2.14 -4.78 11.84
N LYS A 75 -2.46 -5.16 13.08
CA LYS A 75 -3.85 -5.24 13.58
C LYS A 75 -4.33 -3.95 14.27
N LYS A 76 -3.59 -2.84 14.15
CA LYS A 76 -3.89 -1.58 14.84
C LYS A 76 -4.25 -0.49 13.84
N LEU A 77 -5.26 0.31 14.18
CA LEU A 77 -5.62 1.53 13.47
C LEU A 77 -5.19 2.74 14.30
N TRP A 78 -4.57 3.71 13.63
CA TRP A 78 -4.12 4.97 14.21
C TRP A 78 -4.85 6.10 13.49
N CYS A 79 -5.52 6.98 14.24
CA CYS A 79 -6.29 8.10 13.69
C CYS A 79 -5.43 9.36 13.57
N PHE A 80 -5.69 10.15 12.54
CA PHE A 80 -5.02 11.41 12.24
C PHE A 80 -6.03 12.42 11.69
N ASP A 81 -5.93 13.66 12.18
CA ASP A 81 -6.77 14.79 11.75
C ASP A 81 -6.32 15.40 10.41
N CYS A 82 -5.15 14.98 9.90
CA CYS A 82 -4.56 15.50 8.67
C CYS A 82 -4.20 14.35 7.72
N PRO A 83 -4.79 14.27 6.52
CA PRO A 83 -4.46 13.28 5.49
C PRO A 83 -2.97 13.24 5.12
N LEU A 84 -2.34 14.42 5.02
CA LEU A 84 -0.92 14.52 4.69
C LEU A 84 -0.02 13.95 5.80
N LYS A 85 -0.40 14.16 7.07
CA LYS A 85 0.28 13.55 8.21
C LYS A 85 0.11 12.03 8.23
N ALA A 86 -1.08 11.53 7.88
CA ALA A 86 -1.30 10.09 7.74
C ALA A 86 -0.42 9.48 6.63
N LEU A 87 -0.30 10.16 5.49
CA LEU A 87 0.60 9.76 4.39
C LEU A 87 2.06 9.68 4.83
N GLU A 88 2.57 10.72 5.49
CA GLU A 88 3.95 10.79 5.97
C GLU A 88 4.25 9.68 7.00
N ILE A 89 3.36 9.47 7.97
CA ILE A 89 3.56 8.43 8.99
C ILE A 89 3.44 7.04 8.37
N CYS A 90 2.54 6.83 7.40
CA CYS A 90 2.41 5.56 6.69
C CYS A 90 3.69 5.25 5.90
N PHE A 91 4.22 6.25 5.19
CA PHE A 91 5.51 6.14 4.51
C PHE A 91 6.64 5.76 5.47
N LYS A 92 6.79 6.50 6.58
CA LYS A 92 7.81 6.23 7.60
C LYS A 92 7.68 4.83 8.21
N SER A 93 6.45 4.31 8.33
CA SER A 93 6.21 2.99 8.91
C SER A 93 6.88 1.87 8.13
N TYR A 94 7.01 1.97 6.80
CA TYR A 94 7.72 0.98 5.99
C TYR A 94 9.19 0.82 6.41
N PHE A 95 9.85 1.94 6.71
CA PHE A 95 11.24 1.95 7.17
C PHE A 95 11.35 1.49 8.62
N VAL A 96 10.47 1.96 9.50
CA VAL A 96 10.47 1.58 10.92
C VAL A 96 10.26 0.08 11.10
N PHE A 97 9.35 -0.52 10.34
CA PHE A 97 9.04 -1.95 10.41
C PHE A 97 9.84 -2.81 9.42
N ASN A 98 10.74 -2.20 8.65
CA ASN A 98 11.52 -2.86 7.59
C ASN A 98 10.64 -3.75 6.69
N CYS A 99 9.54 -3.20 6.21
CA CYS A 99 8.56 -3.92 5.41
C CYS A 99 8.50 -3.37 3.98
N ALA A 100 8.19 -4.23 3.03
CA ALA A 100 8.13 -3.84 1.62
C ALA A 100 6.84 -3.06 1.32
N TYR A 101 6.87 -2.20 0.30
CA TYR A 101 5.63 -1.64 -0.25
C TYR A 101 4.74 -2.75 -0.85
N PRO A 102 3.40 -2.60 -0.82
CA PRO A 102 2.50 -3.50 -1.53
C PRO A 102 2.87 -3.59 -3.01
N ALA A 103 2.77 -4.79 -3.60
CA ALA A 103 3.13 -5.00 -5.01
C ALA A 103 2.21 -4.20 -5.95
N GLU A 104 0.96 -3.98 -5.55
CA GLU A 104 -0.05 -3.28 -6.34
C GLU A 104 0.24 -1.79 -6.49
N CYS A 105 0.85 -1.17 -5.48
CA CYS A 105 1.10 0.27 -5.45
C CYS A 105 2.58 0.60 -5.18
N TYR A 106 3.49 -0.34 -5.49
CA TYR A 106 4.92 -0.17 -5.28
C TYR A 106 5.43 1.11 -5.95
N ASP A 107 5.07 1.31 -7.21
CA ASP A 107 5.46 2.48 -8.01
C ASP A 107 4.95 3.79 -7.40
N SER A 108 3.72 3.80 -6.86
CA SER A 108 3.16 4.98 -6.19
C SER A 108 3.96 5.36 -4.95
N TRP A 109 4.33 4.37 -4.12
CA TRP A 109 5.18 4.61 -2.96
C TRP A 109 6.61 4.99 -3.33
N LEU A 110 7.15 4.43 -4.41
CA LEU A 110 8.47 4.79 -4.91
C LEU A 110 8.51 6.25 -5.39
N VAL A 111 7.46 6.72 -6.07
CA VAL A 111 7.33 8.13 -6.44
C VAL A 111 7.34 9.02 -5.20
N ILE A 112 6.58 8.67 -4.17
CA ILE A 112 6.60 9.42 -2.89
C ILE A 112 8.00 9.41 -2.28
N GLN A 113 8.65 8.25 -2.20
CA GLN A 113 9.98 8.08 -1.62
C GLN A 113 11.01 9.00 -2.29
N GLN A 114 11.07 8.95 -3.62
CA GLN A 114 12.16 9.58 -4.37
C GLN A 114 11.85 11.03 -4.74
N TYR A 115 10.59 11.38 -5.01
CA TYR A 115 10.24 12.74 -5.43
C TYR A 115 9.89 13.63 -4.26
N LEU A 116 9.10 13.15 -3.28
CA LEU A 116 8.71 13.96 -2.12
C LEU A 116 9.79 13.92 -1.04
N PHE A 117 10.30 12.73 -0.70
CA PHE A 117 11.27 12.57 0.39
C PHE A 117 12.74 12.57 -0.05
N LYS A 118 13.02 12.59 -1.36
CA LYS A 118 14.38 12.53 -1.94
C LYS A 118 15.22 11.38 -1.37
N LEU A 119 14.57 10.25 -1.08
CA LEU A 119 15.19 9.08 -0.46
C LEU A 119 15.40 7.99 -1.51
N PHE A 120 16.63 7.47 -1.60
CA PHE A 120 17.02 6.40 -2.51
C PHE A 120 17.66 5.29 -1.71
N THR A 121 17.27 4.04 -1.98
CA THR A 121 17.80 2.89 -1.25
C THR A 121 18.32 1.82 -2.20
N LYS A 122 19.26 1.00 -1.70
CA LYS A 122 19.74 -0.18 -2.44
C LYS A 122 18.67 -1.26 -2.65
N TYR A 123 17.50 -1.10 -2.03
CA TYR A 123 16.36 -2.02 -2.14
C TYR A 123 15.31 -1.52 -3.15
N ASP A 124 15.51 -0.33 -3.73
CA ASP A 124 14.65 0.21 -4.76
C ASP A 124 14.68 -0.72 -5.99
N LYS A 125 13.51 -1.16 -6.43
CA LYS A 125 13.35 -2.03 -7.60
C LYS A 125 13.28 -1.17 -8.85
N SER A 126 13.78 -1.70 -9.97
CA SER A 126 13.56 -1.10 -11.28
C SER A 126 12.06 -1.10 -11.58
N THR A 127 11.52 0.06 -11.94
CA THR A 127 10.13 0.22 -12.37
C THR A 127 10.11 0.78 -13.79
N SER A 128 8.93 0.81 -14.43
CA SER A 128 8.77 1.43 -15.75
C SER A 128 8.75 2.96 -15.70
N ILE A 129 8.80 3.56 -14.51
CA ILE A 129 8.89 5.00 -14.33
C ILE A 129 10.34 5.41 -14.63
N ASP A 130 10.55 6.00 -15.81
CA ASP A 130 11.84 6.57 -16.20
C ASP A 130 12.00 7.98 -15.61
N TYR A 131 13.03 8.14 -14.77
CA TYR A 131 13.37 9.36 -14.05
C TYR A 131 13.69 10.56 -14.94
N ASN A 132 13.97 10.33 -16.22
CA ASN A 132 14.36 11.37 -17.16
C ASN A 132 13.19 12.27 -17.63
N TYR A 133 11.93 11.88 -17.42
CA TYR A 133 10.78 12.59 -18.00
C TYR A 133 10.26 13.79 -17.17
N PHE A 134 10.56 13.88 -15.88
CA PHE A 134 10.00 14.94 -15.00
C PHE A 134 10.97 16.07 -14.64
N CYS A 135 12.22 16.04 -15.13
CA CYS A 135 13.14 17.19 -15.01
C CYS A 135 12.80 18.34 -15.98
N TYR A 136 11.70 18.25 -16.72
CA TYR A 136 11.23 19.25 -17.70
C TYR A 136 9.92 19.95 -17.30
N ILE A 137 9.46 19.81 -16.05
CA ILE A 137 8.33 20.55 -15.49
C ILE A 137 8.82 21.31 -14.26
#